data_AF-A0A2D2MB98-F1
#
_entry.id   AF-A0A2D2MB98-F1
#
_cell.length_a   1.000
_cell.length_b   1.000
_cell.length_c   1.000
_cell.angle_alpha   90.00
_cell.angle_beta   90.00
_cell.angle_gamma   90.00
#
_symmetry.space_group_name_H-M   'P 1'
#
loop_
_entity.id
_entity.type
_entity.pdbx_description
1 polymer ?
#
loop_
_entity_poly.entity_id
_entity_poly.type
_entity_poly.pdbx_seq_one_letter_code
_entity_poly.pdbx_strand_id
1 'polypeptide(L)'
;MIVVVDGISASGKTTWCAKHGGQHVVPENGRFKDEPNRLQDPVGAAAFWAERNVDRWQAALATEEMSSWALCDSDPLKLHYIWSLWQIGEASEHDWRLELAATRETVAQRRIGFADYYIVGSIDPQLARERANADTTRRRRKFELHVRLQTALLNWYSAIEKVLPGRVQFGFPSEMPALKSLDGRYALEAFDQMIASLPRPHTA
;
A
#
# COMPACT_ATOMS: atom_id res chain seq x y z
N MET A 1 4.47 16.99 2.56
CA MET A 1 3.31 16.12 2.40
C MET A 1 3.73 14.80 1.76
N ILE A 2 3.21 13.68 2.23
CA ILE A 2 3.45 12.36 1.62
C ILE A 2 2.22 11.97 0.80
N VAL A 3 2.43 11.71 -0.49
CA VAL A 3 1.40 11.21 -1.41
C VAL A 3 1.72 9.78 -1.78
N VAL A 4 0.73 8.90 -1.71
CA VAL A 4 0.83 7.51 -2.11
C VAL A 4 0.06 7.29 -3.40
N VAL A 5 0.65 6.54 -4.33
CA VAL A 5 -0.04 6.05 -5.53
C VAL A 5 -0.09 4.53 -5.44
N ASP A 6 -1.30 3.98 -5.37
CA ASP A 6 -1.51 2.52 -5.26
C ASP A 6 -2.52 2.00 -6.29
N GLY A 7 -2.72 0.69 -6.32
CA GLY A 7 -3.41 -0.07 -7.36
C GLY A 7 -2.69 -1.38 -7.69
N ILE A 8 -3.37 -2.30 -8.35
CA ILE A 8 -2.77 -3.59 -8.71
C ILE A 8 -1.67 -3.47 -9.77
N SER A 9 -0.96 -4.56 -10.05
CA SER A 9 -0.01 -4.62 -11.17
C SER A 9 -0.70 -4.22 -12.49
N ALA A 10 0.02 -3.48 -13.34
CA ALA A 10 -0.47 -2.96 -14.63
C ALA A 10 -1.60 -1.91 -14.58
N SER A 11 -1.97 -1.41 -13.40
CA SER A 11 -2.95 -0.30 -13.29
C SER A 11 -2.43 0.99 -13.91
N GLY A 12 -1.12 1.26 -13.82
CA GLY A 12 -0.48 2.47 -14.34
C GLY A 12 0.29 3.30 -13.31
N LYS A 13 0.33 2.86 -12.04
CA LYS A 13 1.01 3.58 -10.93
C LYS A 13 2.40 4.11 -11.29
N THR A 14 3.33 3.22 -11.65
CA THR A 14 4.72 3.59 -11.94
C THR A 14 4.82 4.58 -13.08
N THR A 15 3.97 4.46 -14.11
CA THR A 15 3.93 5.43 -15.22
C THR A 15 3.44 6.79 -14.74
N TRP A 16 2.41 6.81 -13.90
CA TRP A 16 1.89 8.05 -13.31
C TRP A 16 2.93 8.70 -12.39
N CYS A 17 3.56 7.93 -11.50
CA CYS A 17 4.62 8.41 -10.61
C CYS A 17 5.81 8.97 -11.39
N ALA A 18 6.25 8.29 -12.44
CA ALA A 18 7.35 8.77 -13.27
C ALA A 18 7.01 10.10 -13.98
N LYS A 19 5.77 10.24 -14.46
CA LYS A 19 5.30 11.46 -15.13
C LYS A 19 5.17 12.65 -14.17
N HIS A 20 4.68 12.42 -12.95
CA HIS A 20 4.26 13.49 -12.05
C HIS A 20 5.19 13.72 -10.85
N GLY A 21 6.00 12.73 -10.47
CA GLY A 21 6.84 12.78 -9.28
C GLY A 21 8.27 13.24 -9.51
N GLY A 22 8.84 13.05 -10.71
CA GLY A 22 10.23 13.44 -11.00
C GLY A 22 11.22 12.91 -9.96
N GLN A 23 11.99 13.82 -9.35
CA GLN A 23 12.98 13.48 -8.31
C GLN A 23 12.36 13.22 -6.92
N HIS A 24 11.05 13.44 -6.76
CA HIS A 24 10.33 13.25 -5.49
C HIS A 24 9.77 11.84 -5.32
N VAL A 25 10.01 10.94 -6.29
CA VAL A 25 9.49 9.57 -6.26
C VAL A 25 10.30 8.73 -5.28
N VAL A 26 9.61 8.18 -4.28
CA VAL A 26 10.10 7.08 -3.45
C VAL A 26 9.62 5.77 -4.06
N PRO A 27 10.51 4.95 -4.64
CA PRO A 27 10.11 3.74 -5.34
C PRO A 27 9.57 2.66 -4.38
N GLU A 28 8.88 1.68 -4.96
CA GLU A 28 8.60 0.43 -4.26
C GLU A 28 9.92 -0.31 -3.95
N ASN A 29 9.95 -1.03 -2.82
CA ASN A 29 11.08 -1.91 -2.52
C ASN A 29 11.24 -2.95 -3.64
N GLY A 30 12.51 -3.19 -4.01
CA GLY A 30 12.87 -4.31 -4.86
C GLY A 30 12.72 -5.65 -4.14
N ARG A 31 13.26 -6.72 -4.75
CA ARG A 31 13.31 -8.03 -4.08
C ARG A 31 14.35 -8.01 -2.97
N PHE A 32 13.97 -8.53 -1.82
CA PHE A 32 14.89 -8.85 -0.74
C PHE A 32 15.41 -10.28 -0.89
N LYS A 33 16.68 -10.50 -0.53
CA LYS A 33 17.29 -11.83 -0.54
C LYS A 33 16.98 -12.61 0.75
N ASP A 34 16.76 -11.89 1.84
CA ASP A 34 16.65 -12.44 3.19
C ASP A 34 15.22 -12.37 3.74
N GLU A 35 14.22 -12.44 2.86
CA GLU A 35 12.80 -12.50 3.25
C GLU A 35 12.55 -13.83 4.00
N PRO A 36 12.08 -13.80 5.27
CA PRO A 36 11.75 -15.02 5.99
C PRO A 36 10.61 -15.80 5.31
N ASN A 37 10.73 -17.12 5.27
CA ASN A 37 9.66 -17.96 4.76
C ASN A 37 8.50 -17.96 5.77
N ARG A 38 7.39 -17.28 5.44
CA ARG A 38 6.20 -17.17 6.30
C ARG A 38 5.67 -18.52 6.78
N LEU A 39 5.77 -19.60 5.99
CA LEU A 39 5.30 -20.92 6.40
C LEU A 39 6.18 -21.55 7.50
N GLN A 40 7.44 -21.13 7.61
CA GLN A 40 8.39 -21.64 8.59
C GLN A 40 8.57 -20.68 9.77
N ASP A 41 8.51 -19.38 9.52
CA ASP A 41 8.68 -18.31 10.51
C ASP A 41 7.70 -17.15 10.24
N PRO A 42 6.41 -17.31 10.59
CA PRO A 42 5.40 -16.28 10.35
C PRO A 42 5.62 -15.04 11.22
N VAL A 43 6.19 -15.18 12.41
CA VAL A 43 6.51 -14.07 13.32
C VAL A 43 7.66 -13.24 12.78
N GLY A 44 8.74 -13.89 12.34
CA GLY A 44 9.87 -13.21 11.71
C GLY A 44 9.49 -12.56 10.39
N ALA A 45 8.63 -13.20 9.57
CA ALA A 45 8.08 -12.58 8.36
C ALA A 45 7.28 -11.30 8.69
N ALA A 46 6.46 -11.32 9.73
CA ALA A 46 5.69 -10.16 10.16
C ALA A 46 6.57 -9.00 10.65
N ALA A 47 7.56 -9.29 11.50
CA ALA A 47 8.52 -8.29 11.96
C ALA A 47 9.34 -7.72 10.77
N PHE A 48 9.80 -8.60 9.87
CA PHE A 48 10.56 -8.22 8.68
C PHE A 48 9.79 -7.21 7.82
N TRP A 49 8.53 -7.52 7.46
CA TRP A 49 7.73 -6.65 6.61
C TRP A 49 7.37 -5.32 7.29
N ALA A 50 7.04 -5.34 8.58
CA ALA A 50 6.79 -4.11 9.34
C ALA A 50 8.00 -3.16 9.32
N GLU A 51 9.22 -3.68 9.51
CA GLU A 51 10.44 -2.87 9.47
C GLU A 51 10.78 -2.40 8.05
N ARG A 52 10.62 -3.24 7.02
CA ARG A 52 10.83 -2.80 5.61
C ARG A 52 9.85 -1.69 5.20
N ASN A 53 8.65 -1.70 5.75
CA ASN A 53 7.64 -0.67 5.54
C ASN A 53 8.03 0.64 6.25
N VAL A 54 8.55 0.54 7.48
CA VAL A 54 9.14 1.69 8.21
C VAL A 54 10.28 2.32 7.41
N ASP A 55 11.21 1.53 6.87
CA ASP A 55 12.32 2.05 6.06
C ASP A 55 11.84 2.90 4.88
N ARG A 56 10.80 2.44 4.16
CA ARG A 56 10.19 3.21 3.06
C ARG A 56 9.51 4.49 3.53
N TRP A 57 8.87 4.43 4.69
CA TRP A 57 8.26 5.61 5.30
C TRP A 57 9.31 6.66 5.69
N GLN A 58 10.44 6.24 6.26
CA GLN A 58 11.55 7.13 6.57
C GLN A 58 12.15 7.76 5.31
N ALA A 59 12.25 7.01 4.20
CA ALA A 59 12.64 7.57 2.92
C ALA A 59 11.64 8.63 2.42
N ALA A 60 10.34 8.41 2.59
CA ALA A 60 9.31 9.39 2.26
C ALA A 60 9.40 10.66 3.12
N LEU A 61 9.68 10.52 4.42
CA LEU A 61 9.93 11.67 5.31
C LEU A 61 11.16 12.45 4.88
N ALA A 62 12.27 11.78 4.56
CA ALA A 62 13.48 12.45 4.09
C ALA A 62 13.26 13.21 2.77
N THR A 63 12.54 12.61 1.82
CA THR A 63 12.15 13.30 0.59
C THR A 63 11.21 14.47 0.87
N GLU A 64 10.21 14.29 1.75
CA GLU A 64 9.32 15.36 2.17
C GLU A 64 10.08 16.54 2.78
N GLU A 65 11.05 16.28 3.64
CA GLU A 65 11.87 17.31 4.28
C GLU A 65 12.67 18.11 3.24
N MET A 66 13.26 17.44 2.25
CA MET A 66 14.07 18.09 1.22
C MET A 66 13.24 18.90 0.21
N SER A 67 12.01 18.48 -0.09
CA SER A 67 11.22 19.07 -1.18
C SER A 67 9.81 19.53 -0.81
N SER A 68 9.48 19.59 0.48
CA SER A 68 8.13 19.85 1.01
C SER A 68 7.09 18.78 0.67
N TRP A 69 7.39 17.81 -0.19
CA TRP A 69 6.55 16.66 -0.49
C TRP A 69 7.34 15.46 -1.03
N ALA A 70 6.71 14.28 -0.95
CA ALA A 70 7.22 13.01 -1.47
C ALA A 70 6.09 12.23 -2.17
N LEU A 71 6.43 11.46 -3.20
CA LEU A 71 5.51 10.61 -3.93
C LEU A 71 5.92 9.13 -3.84
N CYS A 72 5.17 8.31 -3.13
CA CYS A 72 5.44 6.89 -3.01
C CYS A 72 4.77 6.11 -4.16
N ASP A 73 5.58 5.42 -4.98
CA ASP A 73 5.07 4.37 -5.88
C ASP A 73 4.78 3.11 -5.04
N SER A 74 3.51 2.88 -4.73
CA SER A 74 2.97 1.97 -3.71
C SER A 74 3.10 2.47 -2.27
N ASP A 75 2.11 2.16 -1.45
CA ASP A 75 2.00 2.59 -0.05
C ASP A 75 3.17 2.08 0.81
N PRO A 76 3.87 2.94 1.59
CA PRO A 76 4.83 2.49 2.60
C PRO A 76 4.19 1.62 3.69
N LEU A 77 2.96 1.90 4.11
CA LEU A 77 2.27 1.13 5.15
C LEU A 77 2.05 -0.31 4.70
N LYS A 78 1.66 -0.49 3.43
CA LYS A 78 1.46 -1.73 2.65
C LYS A 78 0.80 -2.93 3.34
N LEU A 79 0.24 -2.75 4.53
CA LEU A 79 -0.40 -3.78 5.33
C LEU A 79 -1.64 -4.35 4.62
N HIS A 80 -2.21 -3.59 3.68
CA HIS A 80 -3.25 -4.04 2.77
C HIS A 80 -2.87 -5.32 2.00
N TYR A 81 -1.59 -5.59 1.76
CA TYR A 81 -1.17 -6.73 0.95
C TYR A 81 -1.50 -8.05 1.62
N ILE A 82 -1.07 -8.25 2.87
CA ILE A 82 -1.37 -9.48 3.61
C ILE A 82 -2.87 -9.59 3.93
N TRP A 83 -3.53 -8.47 4.22
CA TRP A 83 -4.98 -8.46 4.43
C TRP A 83 -5.72 -8.89 3.16
N SER A 84 -5.33 -8.37 1.99
CA SER A 84 -5.93 -8.74 0.70
C SER A 84 -5.69 -10.21 0.36
N LEU A 85 -4.51 -10.75 0.67
CA LEU A 85 -4.25 -12.19 0.51
C LEU A 85 -5.19 -13.03 1.37
N TRP A 86 -5.40 -12.63 2.63
CA TRP A 86 -6.36 -13.30 3.52
C TRP A 86 -7.79 -13.23 2.98
N GLN A 87 -8.22 -12.10 2.43
CA GLN A 87 -9.56 -11.95 1.83
C GLN A 87 -9.83 -12.92 0.68
N ILE A 88 -8.79 -13.37 -0.04
CA ILE A 88 -8.92 -14.29 -1.18
C ILE A 88 -8.44 -15.72 -0.90
N GLY A 89 -8.16 -16.04 0.37
CA GLY A 89 -7.74 -17.38 0.81
C GLY A 89 -6.28 -17.74 0.55
N GLU A 90 -5.43 -16.77 0.20
CA GLU A 90 -4.01 -16.97 -0.10
C GLU A 90 -3.08 -16.73 1.11
N ALA A 91 -3.65 -16.26 2.22
CA ALA A 91 -3.01 -16.18 3.53
C ALA A 91 -4.02 -16.55 4.62
N SER A 92 -3.53 -16.97 5.78
CA SER A 92 -4.39 -17.30 6.92
C SER A 92 -4.76 -16.04 7.72
N GLU A 93 -5.84 -16.14 8.52
CA GLU A 93 -6.14 -15.10 9.51
C GLU A 93 -5.01 -14.94 10.53
N HIS A 94 -4.31 -16.04 10.84
CA HIS A 94 -3.16 -16.01 11.74
C HIS A 94 -2.03 -15.14 11.19
N ASP A 95 -1.66 -15.30 9.92
CA ASP A 95 -0.66 -14.46 9.25
C ASP A 95 -1.05 -12.99 9.26
N TRP A 96 -2.32 -12.71 8.92
CA TRP A 96 -2.87 -11.36 8.97
C TRP A 96 -2.72 -10.73 10.36
N ARG A 97 -3.10 -11.45 11.41
CA ARG A 97 -3.05 -10.94 12.79
C ARG A 97 -1.62 -10.67 13.25
N LEU A 98 -0.65 -11.47 12.83
CA LEU A 98 0.77 -11.26 13.15
C LEU A 98 1.32 -9.99 12.47
N GLU A 99 1.10 -9.83 11.16
CA GLU A 99 1.55 -8.64 10.42
C GLU A 99 0.82 -7.37 10.91
N LEU A 100 -0.46 -7.48 11.24
CA LEU A 100 -1.24 -6.40 11.86
C LEU A 100 -0.64 -6.00 13.22
N ALA A 101 -0.35 -6.96 14.11
CA ALA A 101 0.22 -6.66 15.43
C ALA A 101 1.59 -5.98 15.32
N ALA A 102 2.47 -6.51 14.47
CA ALA A 102 3.79 -5.92 14.22
C ALA A 102 3.68 -4.48 13.66
N THR A 103 2.78 -4.27 12.70
CA THR A 103 2.59 -2.94 12.08
C THR A 103 1.91 -1.95 13.04
N ARG A 104 0.95 -2.41 13.85
CA ARG A 104 0.30 -1.56 14.86
C ARG A 104 1.31 -1.02 15.86
N GLU A 105 2.29 -1.83 16.27
CA GLU A 105 3.37 -1.39 17.15
C GLU A 105 4.21 -0.27 16.51
N THR A 106 4.52 -0.38 15.22
CA THR A 106 5.30 0.66 14.52
C THR A 106 4.53 1.97 14.37
N VAL A 107 3.20 1.91 14.20
CA VAL A 107 2.30 3.09 14.24
C VAL A 107 2.24 3.69 15.64
N ALA A 108 2.11 2.87 16.69
CA ALA A 108 2.09 3.33 18.08
C ALA A 108 3.38 4.06 18.47
N GLN A 109 4.51 3.58 17.96
CA GLN A 109 5.83 4.19 18.10
C GLN A 109 6.07 5.37 17.16
N ARG A 110 5.08 5.75 16.33
CA ARG A 110 5.13 6.83 15.34
C ARG A 110 6.25 6.68 14.30
N ARG A 111 6.66 5.44 14.02
CA ARG A 111 7.70 5.11 13.03
C ARG A 111 7.16 5.01 11.61
N ILE A 112 5.86 4.77 11.48
CA ILE A 112 5.10 4.79 10.23
C ILE A 112 3.69 5.32 10.50
N GLY A 113 3.03 5.85 9.47
CA GLY A 113 1.72 6.45 9.62
C GLY A 113 0.93 6.51 8.32
N PHE A 114 -0.14 7.31 8.34
CA PHE A 114 -0.95 7.63 7.18
C PHE A 114 -0.28 8.69 6.31
N ALA A 115 -0.32 8.48 5.00
CA ALA A 115 0.02 9.49 4.02
C ALA A 115 -1.00 10.64 4.03
N ASP A 116 -0.59 11.81 3.58
CA ASP A 116 -1.46 12.98 3.46
C ASP A 116 -2.49 12.79 2.34
N TYR A 117 -2.15 12.03 1.29
CA TYR A 117 -3.08 11.73 0.21
C TYR A 117 -2.78 10.38 -0.46
N TYR A 118 -3.81 9.71 -0.93
CA TYR A 118 -3.77 8.41 -1.60
C TYR A 118 -4.49 8.51 -2.95
N ILE A 119 -3.77 8.18 -4.03
CA ILE A 119 -4.33 8.05 -5.37
C ILE A 119 -4.36 6.57 -5.71
N VAL A 120 -5.55 6.00 -5.85
CA VAL A 120 -5.75 4.54 -5.94
C VAL A 120 -6.34 4.18 -7.29
N GLY A 121 -5.56 3.54 -8.14
CA GLY A 121 -5.99 3.10 -9.45
C GLY A 121 -6.75 1.78 -9.40
N SER A 122 -7.96 1.77 -9.96
CA SER A 122 -8.65 0.57 -10.39
C SER A 122 -8.47 0.36 -11.89
N ILE A 123 -8.42 -0.88 -12.33
CA ILE A 123 -8.36 -1.25 -13.75
C ILE A 123 -9.26 -2.45 -14.01
N ASP A 124 -9.90 -2.46 -15.18
CA ASP A 124 -10.61 -3.66 -15.64
C ASP A 124 -9.63 -4.86 -15.71
N PRO A 125 -9.99 -6.03 -15.14
CA PRO A 125 -9.11 -7.21 -15.14
C PRO A 125 -8.67 -7.67 -16.53
N GLN A 126 -9.52 -7.54 -17.56
CA GLN A 126 -9.16 -7.92 -18.92
C GLN A 126 -8.16 -6.92 -19.51
N LEU A 127 -8.42 -5.62 -19.38
CA LEU A 127 -7.48 -4.58 -19.81
C LEU A 127 -6.13 -4.70 -19.08
N ALA A 128 -6.13 -5.07 -17.80
CA ALA A 128 -4.90 -5.32 -17.05
C ALA A 128 -4.08 -6.47 -17.66
N ARG A 129 -4.74 -7.56 -18.06
CA ARG A 129 -4.10 -8.71 -18.75
C ARG A 129 -3.54 -8.31 -20.11
N GLU A 130 -4.32 -7.56 -20.89
CA GLU A 130 -3.89 -7.05 -22.20
C GLU A 130 -2.62 -6.20 -22.07
N ARG A 131 -2.60 -5.25 -21.13
CA ARG A 131 -1.41 -4.44 -20.83
C ARG A 131 -0.23 -5.27 -20.34
N ALA A 132 -0.49 -6.27 -19.50
CA ALA A 132 0.56 -7.15 -18.99
C ALA A 132 1.22 -7.98 -20.09
N ASN A 133 0.43 -8.46 -21.06
CA ASN A 133 0.91 -9.23 -22.22
C ASN A 133 1.65 -8.37 -23.24
N ALA A 134 1.22 -7.11 -23.42
CA ALA A 134 1.84 -6.18 -24.36
C ALA A 134 3.21 -5.65 -23.88
N ASP A 135 3.46 -5.62 -22.57
CA ASP A 135 4.73 -5.15 -22.02
C ASP A 135 5.77 -6.26 -21.94
N THR A 136 6.63 -6.29 -22.95
CA THR A 136 7.76 -7.23 -23.09
C THR A 136 8.96 -6.89 -22.20
N THR A 137 8.97 -5.73 -21.54
CA THR A 137 10.11 -5.23 -20.76
C THR A 137 10.07 -5.69 -19.29
N ARG A 138 8.90 -6.09 -18.78
CA ARG A 138 8.70 -6.45 -17.37
C ARG A 138 8.15 -7.85 -17.19
N ARG A 139 8.85 -8.67 -16.39
CA ARG A 139 8.35 -9.98 -15.95
C ARG A 139 7.43 -9.84 -14.73
N ARG A 140 6.12 -9.89 -14.96
CA ARG A 140 5.09 -9.83 -13.91
C ARG A 140 4.85 -11.20 -13.29
N ARG A 141 5.61 -11.55 -12.26
CA ARG A 141 5.32 -12.74 -11.44
C ARG A 141 4.04 -12.52 -10.64
N LYS A 142 3.26 -13.59 -10.42
CA LYS A 142 2.01 -13.56 -9.64
C LYS A 142 0.98 -12.54 -10.17
N PHE A 143 0.94 -12.28 -11.48
CA PHE A 143 0.03 -11.28 -12.06
C PHE A 143 -1.45 -11.60 -11.77
N GLU A 144 -1.88 -12.84 -12.00
CA GLU A 144 -3.26 -13.26 -11.74
C GLU A 144 -3.63 -13.17 -10.26
N LEU A 145 -2.66 -13.41 -9.35
CA LEU A 145 -2.85 -13.16 -7.93
C LEU A 145 -3.15 -11.68 -7.69
N HIS A 146 -2.35 -10.76 -8.24
CA HIS A 146 -2.57 -9.33 -8.08
C HIS A 146 -3.91 -8.86 -8.64
N VAL A 147 -4.39 -9.43 -9.76
CA VAL A 147 -5.71 -9.13 -10.30
C VAL A 147 -6.81 -9.45 -9.27
N ARG A 148 -6.72 -10.60 -8.58
CA ARG A 148 -7.67 -11.00 -7.53
C ARG A 148 -7.64 -10.07 -6.30
N LEU A 149 -6.54 -9.38 -6.03
CA LEU A 149 -6.42 -8.48 -4.87
C LEU A 149 -7.20 -7.17 -5.04
N GLN A 150 -7.61 -6.79 -6.26
CA GLN A 150 -8.12 -5.43 -6.52
C GLN A 150 -9.32 -5.06 -5.65
N THR A 151 -10.31 -5.95 -5.53
CA THR A 151 -11.51 -5.65 -4.73
C THR A 151 -11.16 -5.41 -3.27
N ALA A 152 -10.29 -6.24 -2.69
CA ALA A 152 -9.80 -6.03 -1.34
C ALA A 152 -9.05 -4.69 -1.26
N LEU A 153 -8.09 -4.43 -2.15
CA LEU A 153 -7.34 -3.18 -2.18
C LEU A 153 -8.26 -1.93 -2.16
N LEU A 154 -9.33 -1.92 -2.96
CA LEU A 154 -10.29 -0.82 -2.96
C LEU A 154 -11.06 -0.69 -1.64
N ASN A 155 -11.42 -1.81 -1.01
CA ASN A 155 -12.04 -1.80 0.32
C ASN A 155 -11.09 -1.26 1.40
N TRP A 156 -9.80 -1.58 1.32
CA TRP A 156 -8.78 -1.05 2.23
C TRP A 156 -8.73 0.48 2.19
N TYR A 157 -8.63 1.06 0.99
CA TYR A 157 -8.58 2.52 0.84
C TYR A 157 -9.93 3.18 1.11
N SER A 158 -11.05 2.50 0.86
CA SER A 158 -12.37 2.99 1.28
C SER A 158 -12.49 3.07 2.81
N ALA A 159 -11.85 2.16 3.54
CA ALA A 159 -11.79 2.21 5.01
C ALA A 159 -10.92 3.38 5.51
N ILE A 160 -9.79 3.68 4.83
CA ILE A 160 -9.00 4.88 5.13
C ILE A 160 -9.86 6.14 4.92
N GLU A 161 -10.52 6.28 3.78
CA GLU A 161 -11.35 7.45 3.48
C GLU A 161 -12.48 7.65 4.50
N LYS A 162 -13.07 6.55 4.99
CA LYS A 162 -14.13 6.62 5.99
C LYS A 162 -13.64 7.18 7.34
N VAL A 163 -12.42 6.84 7.75
CA VAL A 163 -11.87 7.23 9.06
C VAL A 163 -11.08 8.53 8.97
N LEU A 164 -10.48 8.81 7.82
CA LEU A 164 -9.70 10.00 7.53
C LEU A 164 -10.22 10.63 6.21
N PRO A 165 -11.36 11.34 6.25
CA PRO A 165 -12.01 11.87 5.06
C PRO A 165 -11.15 12.87 4.28
N GLY A 166 -11.27 12.84 2.96
CA GLY A 166 -10.55 13.72 2.04
C GLY A 166 -9.12 13.30 1.76
N ARG A 167 -8.73 12.07 2.11
CA ARG A 167 -7.38 11.54 1.86
C ARG A 167 -7.30 10.65 0.63
N VAL A 168 -8.41 10.08 0.17
CA VAL A 168 -8.39 9.06 -0.89
C VAL A 168 -9.08 9.55 -2.14
N GLN A 169 -8.40 9.42 -3.26
CA GLN A 169 -8.94 9.61 -4.60
C GLN A 169 -8.83 8.31 -5.39
N PHE A 170 -9.97 7.82 -5.87
CA PHE A 170 -10.00 6.71 -6.81
C PHE A 170 -9.80 7.20 -8.24
N GLY A 171 -8.95 6.48 -8.97
CA GLY A 171 -8.53 6.83 -10.32
C GLY A 171 -7.34 7.80 -10.35
N PHE A 172 -6.55 7.70 -11.41
CA PHE A 172 -5.39 8.56 -11.60
C PHE A 172 -5.81 9.91 -12.23
N PRO A 173 -5.60 11.05 -11.54
CA PRO A 173 -5.87 12.35 -12.12
C PRO A 173 -4.90 12.67 -13.25
N SER A 174 -5.27 13.58 -14.15
CA SER A 174 -4.40 14.05 -15.24
C SER A 174 -3.23 14.90 -14.74
N GLU A 175 -3.38 15.51 -13.57
CA GLU A 175 -2.44 16.43 -12.93
C GLU A 175 -2.26 16.06 -11.44
N MET A 176 -1.23 16.58 -10.80
CA MET A 176 -1.04 16.42 -9.36
C MET A 176 -2.15 17.19 -8.62
N PRO A 177 -2.91 16.56 -7.72
CA PRO A 177 -3.94 17.25 -6.94
C PRO A 177 -3.32 18.33 -6.05
N ALA A 178 -4.11 19.35 -5.70
CA ALA A 178 -3.70 20.35 -4.74
C ALA A 178 -3.58 19.70 -3.35
N LEU A 179 -2.35 19.51 -2.90
CA LEU A 179 -2.05 18.81 -1.66
C LEU A 179 -2.20 19.74 -0.46
N LYS A 180 -2.72 19.20 0.63
CA LYS A 180 -2.73 19.85 1.95
C LYS A 180 -2.09 18.88 2.95
N SER A 181 -1.29 19.41 3.86
CA SER A 181 -0.86 18.65 5.03
C SER A 181 -2.08 18.39 5.91
N LEU A 182 -2.26 17.15 6.34
CA LEU A 182 -3.43 16.75 7.13
C LEU A 182 -2.97 16.12 8.45
N ASP A 183 -3.54 16.61 9.56
CA ASP A 183 -3.27 16.08 10.91
C ASP A 183 -3.72 14.62 11.06
N GLY A 184 -3.12 13.90 12.00
CA GLY A 184 -3.46 12.51 12.28
C GLY A 184 -2.61 11.48 11.54
N ARG A 185 -1.45 11.90 10.98
CA ARG A 185 -0.43 11.03 10.40
C ARG A 185 -0.13 9.79 11.27
N TYR A 186 -0.04 9.95 12.59
CA TYR A 186 0.23 8.85 13.53
C TYR A 186 -0.93 8.56 14.48
N ALA A 187 -2.17 8.82 14.04
CA ALA A 187 -3.35 8.57 14.87
C ALA A 187 -3.60 7.07 15.03
N LEU A 188 -3.10 6.48 16.12
CA LEU A 188 -3.29 5.06 16.43
C LEU A 188 -4.76 4.68 16.55
N GLU A 189 -5.60 5.55 17.11
CA GLU A 189 -7.04 5.34 17.20
C GLU A 189 -7.69 5.26 15.81
N ALA A 190 -7.27 6.11 14.86
CA ALA A 190 -7.74 6.05 13.48
C ALA A 190 -7.29 4.76 12.79
N PHE A 191 -6.06 4.29 13.06
CA PHE A 191 -5.58 2.99 12.60
C PHE A 191 -6.47 1.85 13.13
N ASP A 192 -6.75 1.81 14.43
CA ASP A 192 -7.59 0.78 15.02
C ASP A 192 -9.03 0.81 14.48
N GLN A 193 -9.61 2.00 14.32
CA GLN A 193 -10.95 2.18 13.72
C GLN A 193 -10.99 1.72 12.27
N MET A 194 -9.97 2.05 11.48
CA MET A 194 -9.86 1.62 10.10
C MET A 194 -9.84 0.09 10.05
N ILE A 195 -8.96 -0.56 10.81
CA ILE A 195 -8.82 -2.02 10.86
C ILE A 195 -10.13 -2.69 11.30
N ALA A 196 -10.81 -2.13 12.31
CA ALA A 196 -12.10 -2.65 12.78
C ALA A 196 -13.23 -2.52 11.74
N SER A 197 -13.12 -1.58 10.80
CA SER A 197 -14.11 -1.35 9.74
C SER A 197 -13.94 -2.26 8.52
N LEU A 198 -12.82 -2.97 8.40
CA LEU A 198 -12.53 -3.82 7.25
C LEU A 198 -13.48 -5.03 7.20
N PRO A 199 -13.97 -5.42 6.01
CA PRO A 199 -14.78 -6.61 5.86
C PRO A 199 -13.98 -7.87 6.22
N ARG A 200 -14.67 -8.87 6.76
CA ARG A 200 -14.11 -10.21 6.94
C ARG A 200 -14.35 -11.02 5.66
N PRO A 201 -13.48 -12.00 5.34
CA PRO A 201 -13.74 -12.91 4.24
C PRO A 201 -15.06 -13.64 4.50
N HIS A 202 -15.87 -13.84 3.47
CA HIS A 202 -17.01 -14.75 3.58
C HIS A 202 -16.47 -16.16 3.80
N THR A 203 -16.70 -16.73 4.98
CA THR A 203 -16.52 -18.17 5.21
C THR A 203 -17.55 -18.89 4.34
N ALA A 204 -17.07 -19.54 3.28
CA ALA A 204 -17.84 -20.53 2.53
C ALA A 204 -18.04 -21.79 3.37
#